data_AF-A0A7C1G7I8-F1
#
_entry.id   AF-A0A7C1G7I8-F1
#
_cell.length_a   1.000
_cell.length_b   1.000
_cell.length_c   1.000
_cell.angle_alpha   90.00
_cell.angle_beta   90.00
_cell.angle_gamma   90.00
#
_symmetry.space_group_name_H-M   'P 1'
#
loop_
_entity.id
_entity.type
_entity.pdbx_description
1 polymer ?
#
loop_
_entity_poly.entity_id
_entity_poly.type
_entity_poly.pdbx_seq_one_letter_code
_entity_poly.pdbx_strand_id
1 'polypeptide(L)'
;MPETVYIGPYRPQLVEPERFELLVEGDRIIDAKVELGYMHRGIEKLFTTKTYMQNLALAERICGICSGVHTLCYAQTVEGLMKIEVPERAKYLRCVYMELERLHSHYLWFGILAHSLHEHEAFLKIMGEREKLQDLLEYLTGNRMNYLINTIGGVRRDITPEKAAKIREVLRELKPLSDYIMSLLDDNGAFTKKTKGVGVLPKDKALDLGAVGPTLRGSGIASDVRKDDPYAAYGELDFEV
;
A
#
# COMPACT_ATOMS: atom_id res chain seq x y z
N MET A 1 -17.30 3.08 36.44
CA MET A 1 -18.46 3.09 35.53
C MET A 1 -17.93 3.26 34.13
N PRO A 2 -18.40 2.48 33.16
CA PRO A 2 -17.99 2.64 31.76
C PRO A 2 -18.32 4.05 31.27
N GLU A 3 -17.41 4.64 30.51
CA GLU A 3 -17.60 5.91 29.82
C GLU A 3 -17.46 5.73 28.31
N THR A 4 -18.14 6.58 27.55
CA THR A 4 -18.07 6.57 26.08
C THR A 4 -17.13 7.68 25.60
N VAL A 5 -16.08 7.29 24.89
CA VAL A 5 -15.11 8.20 24.28
C VAL A 5 -15.33 8.25 22.77
N TYR A 6 -15.44 9.47 22.22
CA TYR A 6 -15.66 9.70 20.79
C TYR A 6 -14.39 10.24 20.11
N ILE A 7 -13.96 9.56 19.06
CA ILE A 7 -12.83 9.95 18.21
C ILE A 7 -13.34 10.17 16.78
N GLY A 8 -12.89 11.24 16.12
CA GLY A 8 -13.30 11.57 14.76
C GLY A 8 -14.63 12.34 14.65
N PRO A 9 -15.19 12.49 13.42
CA PRO A 9 -14.63 11.97 12.17
C PRO A 9 -13.39 12.72 11.70
N TYR A 10 -13.21 13.98 12.10
CA TYR A 10 -12.07 14.80 11.69
C TYR A 10 -11.15 15.07 12.88
N ARG A 11 -10.04 14.33 12.98
CA ARG A 11 -9.02 14.55 14.01
C ARG A 11 -7.61 14.40 13.41
N PRO A 12 -6.62 15.18 13.88
CA PRO A 12 -5.25 15.12 13.35
C PRO A 12 -4.59 13.74 13.45
N GLN A 13 -5.01 12.91 14.39
CA GLN A 13 -4.48 11.56 14.60
C GLN A 13 -4.98 10.54 13.57
N LEU A 14 -6.06 10.85 12.86
CA LEU A 14 -6.66 9.95 11.88
C LEU A 14 -6.13 10.27 10.49
N VAL A 15 -5.71 9.23 9.76
CA VAL A 15 -5.22 9.36 8.37
C VAL A 15 -6.38 9.64 7.42
N GLU A 16 -7.56 9.08 7.69
CA GLU A 16 -8.79 9.32 6.95
C GLU A 16 -9.95 9.69 7.90
N PRO A 17 -11.02 10.32 7.40
CA PRO A 17 -12.19 10.63 8.22
C PRO A 17 -12.94 9.37 8.65
N GLU A 18 -12.83 9.04 9.93
CA GLU A 18 -13.38 7.83 10.55
C GLU A 18 -13.92 8.19 11.93
N ARG A 19 -15.09 7.66 12.32
CA ARG A 19 -15.67 7.92 13.63
C ARG A 19 -15.65 6.65 14.48
N PHE A 20 -15.07 6.77 15.66
CA PHE A 20 -15.03 5.71 16.66
C PHE A 20 -15.81 6.15 17.89
N GLU A 21 -16.72 5.29 18.32
CA GLU A 21 -17.40 5.35 19.61
C GLU A 21 -16.87 4.19 20.45
N LEU A 22 -16.05 4.51 21.44
CA LEU A 22 -15.34 3.54 22.26
C LEU A 22 -15.99 3.49 23.64
N LEU A 23 -16.35 2.29 24.11
CA LEU A 23 -16.75 2.07 25.49
C LEU A 23 -15.51 1.73 26.29
N VAL A 24 -15.19 2.57 27.27
CA VAL A 24 -13.97 2.48 28.08
C VAL A 24 -14.35 2.25 29.54
N GLU A 25 -13.73 1.26 30.17
CA GLU A 25 -13.86 1.04 31.61
C GLU A 25 -12.47 1.00 32.25
N GLY A 26 -12.20 1.95 33.14
CA GLY A 26 -10.84 2.22 33.63
C GLY A 26 -9.96 2.69 32.47
N ASP A 27 -8.92 1.92 32.14
CA ASP A 27 -7.99 2.18 31.02
C ASP A 27 -8.11 1.13 29.89
N ARG A 28 -9.25 0.41 29.81
CA ARG A 28 -9.46 -0.64 28.82
C ARG A 28 -10.65 -0.34 27.93
N ILE A 29 -10.45 -0.47 26.62
CA ILE A 29 -11.52 -0.48 25.63
C ILE A 29 -12.22 -1.85 25.74
N ILE A 30 -13.50 -1.85 26.08
CA ILE A 30 -14.31 -3.07 26.22
C ILE A 30 -15.26 -3.28 25.04
N ASP A 31 -15.60 -2.21 24.32
CA ASP A 31 -16.36 -2.27 23.06
C ASP A 31 -15.98 -1.09 22.15
N ALA A 32 -16.16 -1.27 20.84
CA ALA A 32 -15.86 -0.27 19.84
C ALA A 32 -16.86 -0.33 18.69
N LYS A 33 -17.56 0.78 18.46
CA LYS A 33 -18.37 0.99 17.28
C LYS A 33 -17.63 1.89 16.30
N VAL A 34 -17.41 1.38 15.10
CA VAL A 34 -16.70 2.07 14.02
C VAL A 34 -17.70 2.49 12.96
N GLU A 35 -17.72 3.78 12.65
CA GLU A 35 -18.53 4.36 11.57
C GLU A 35 -17.59 4.90 10.49
N LEU A 36 -17.68 4.32 9.30
CA LEU A 36 -16.87 4.64 8.12
C LEU A 36 -17.74 5.25 7.02
N GLY A 37 -17.12 5.65 5.91
CA GLY A 37 -17.85 6.07 4.69
C GLY A 37 -17.96 7.58 4.49
N TYR A 38 -17.35 8.38 5.36
CA TYR A 38 -17.28 9.84 5.21
C TYR A 38 -16.59 10.30 3.91
N MET A 39 -15.76 9.43 3.30
CA MET A 39 -15.09 9.64 2.01
C MET A 39 -15.69 8.78 0.87
N HIS A 40 -16.91 8.25 1.04
CA HIS A 40 -17.55 7.45 0.00
C HIS A 40 -17.85 8.29 -1.24
N ARG A 41 -17.28 7.88 -2.39
CA ARG A 41 -17.37 8.61 -3.67
C ARG A 41 -18.24 7.93 -4.72
N GLY A 42 -18.86 6.79 -4.42
CA GLY A 42 -19.67 6.03 -5.37
C GLY A 42 -18.88 5.55 -6.61
N ILE A 43 -17.58 5.23 -6.44
CA ILE A 43 -16.69 4.84 -7.56
C ILE A 43 -17.27 3.67 -8.35
N GLU A 44 -17.80 2.65 -7.68
CA GLU A 44 -18.42 1.49 -8.35
C GLU A 44 -19.59 1.90 -9.25
N LYS A 45 -20.44 2.82 -8.78
CA LYS A 45 -21.54 3.34 -9.61
C LYS A 45 -21.00 4.11 -10.80
N LEU A 46 -19.97 4.92 -10.62
CA LEU A 46 -19.33 5.66 -11.71
C LEU A 46 -18.76 4.71 -12.78
N PHE A 47 -18.18 3.58 -12.38
CA PHE A 47 -17.67 2.57 -13.31
C PHE A 47 -18.72 2.08 -14.31
N THR A 48 -19.99 2.00 -13.90
CA THR A 48 -21.10 1.58 -14.77
C THR A 48 -21.48 2.60 -15.86
N THR A 49 -20.98 3.84 -15.74
CA THR A 49 -21.35 4.96 -16.62
C THR A 49 -20.25 5.36 -17.60
N LYS A 50 -19.07 4.75 -17.49
CA LYS A 50 -17.87 5.11 -18.26
C LYS A 50 -17.39 3.91 -19.08
N THR A 51 -16.61 4.20 -20.12
CA THR A 51 -15.97 3.15 -20.91
C THR A 51 -14.86 2.46 -20.12
N TYR A 52 -14.47 1.25 -20.54
CA TYR A 52 -13.35 0.51 -19.92
C TYR A 52 -12.06 1.35 -19.85
N MET A 53 -11.74 2.09 -20.91
CA MET A 53 -10.56 2.95 -20.93
C MET A 53 -10.66 4.15 -19.97
N GLN A 54 -11.84 4.74 -19.81
CA GLN A 54 -12.07 5.83 -18.87
C GLN A 54 -12.00 5.35 -17.41
N ASN A 55 -12.45 4.11 -17.15
CA ASN A 55 -12.43 3.50 -15.83
C ASN A 55 -11.03 3.28 -15.27
N LEU A 56 -9.98 3.19 -16.10
CA LEU A 56 -8.59 3.16 -15.61
C LEU A 56 -8.28 4.37 -14.71
N ALA A 57 -8.72 5.57 -15.10
CA ALA A 57 -8.52 6.77 -14.30
C ALA A 57 -9.35 6.76 -13.01
N LEU A 58 -10.50 6.08 -12.98
CA LEU A 58 -11.29 5.91 -11.76
C LEU A 58 -10.68 4.85 -10.83
N ALA A 59 -10.19 3.73 -11.38
CA ALA A 59 -9.50 2.68 -10.63
C ALA A 59 -8.29 3.23 -9.88
N GLU A 60 -7.52 4.09 -10.56
CA GLU A 60 -6.37 4.75 -9.97
C GLU A 60 -6.71 5.55 -8.71
N ARG A 61 -7.93 6.09 -8.63
CA ARG A 61 -8.35 6.95 -7.53
C ARG A 61 -9.03 6.21 -6.39
N ILE A 62 -9.07 4.87 -6.42
CA ILE A 62 -9.65 4.06 -5.33
C ILE A 62 -8.88 4.32 -4.03
N CYS A 63 -7.56 4.16 -4.08
CA CYS A 63 -6.61 4.42 -3.00
C CYS A 63 -5.78 5.65 -3.36
N GLY A 64 -5.63 6.61 -2.45
CA GLY A 64 -4.82 7.81 -2.68
C GLY A 64 -3.30 7.58 -2.59
N ILE A 65 -2.87 6.35 -2.29
CA ILE A 65 -1.47 5.97 -2.03
C ILE A 65 -0.99 4.92 -3.03
N CYS A 66 -1.82 3.92 -3.27
CA CYS A 66 -1.52 2.68 -3.99
C CYS A 66 -2.25 2.62 -5.33
N SER A 67 -2.20 3.72 -6.08
CA SER A 67 -2.96 3.99 -7.30
C SER A 67 -2.65 2.99 -8.44
N GLY A 68 -1.38 2.62 -8.59
CA GLY A 68 -0.84 1.71 -9.59
C GLY A 68 -1.44 0.30 -9.50
N VAL A 69 -1.44 -0.32 -8.31
CA VAL A 69 -1.96 -1.69 -8.16
C VAL A 69 -3.46 -1.79 -8.49
N HIS A 70 -4.25 -0.76 -8.20
CA HIS A 70 -5.66 -0.72 -8.59
C HIS A 70 -5.84 -0.65 -10.10
N THR A 71 -5.04 0.17 -10.80
CA THR A 71 -5.07 0.21 -12.27
C THR A 71 -4.60 -1.10 -12.89
N LEU A 72 -3.62 -1.77 -12.28
CA LEU A 72 -3.14 -3.08 -12.73
C LEU A 72 -4.22 -4.15 -12.60
N CYS A 73 -4.82 -4.27 -11.41
CA CYS A 73 -5.91 -5.21 -11.13
C CYS A 73 -7.07 -5.01 -12.12
N TYR A 74 -7.47 -3.75 -12.32
CA TYR A 74 -8.52 -3.42 -13.28
C TYR A 74 -8.15 -3.78 -14.72
N ALA A 75 -6.95 -3.38 -15.19
CA ALA A 75 -6.50 -3.66 -16.55
C ALA A 75 -6.46 -5.17 -16.82
N GLN A 76 -5.89 -5.95 -15.89
CA GLN A 76 -5.81 -7.41 -16.01
C GLN A 76 -7.18 -8.09 -16.00
N THR A 77 -8.12 -7.58 -15.20
CA THR A 77 -9.50 -8.09 -15.19
C THR A 77 -10.13 -7.91 -16.57
N VAL A 78 -10.00 -6.72 -17.16
CA VAL A 78 -10.54 -6.43 -18.50
C VAL A 78 -9.83 -7.25 -19.59
N GLU A 79 -8.50 -7.37 -19.51
CA GLU A 79 -7.70 -8.20 -20.41
C GLU A 79 -8.13 -9.66 -20.38
N GLY A 80 -8.36 -10.23 -19.20
CA GLY A 80 -8.86 -11.60 -19.02
C GLY A 80 -10.25 -11.80 -19.63
N LEU A 81 -11.17 -10.86 -19.38
CA LEU A 81 -12.53 -10.91 -19.96
C LEU A 81 -12.52 -10.82 -21.49
N MET A 82 -11.64 -9.99 -22.05
CA MET A 82 -11.52 -9.77 -23.49
C MET A 82 -10.52 -10.70 -24.18
N LYS A 83 -9.84 -11.58 -23.43
CA LYS A 83 -8.79 -12.48 -23.92
C LYS A 83 -7.67 -11.73 -24.66
N ILE A 84 -7.24 -10.59 -24.12
CA ILE A 84 -6.15 -9.79 -24.68
C ILE A 84 -4.82 -10.36 -24.21
N GLU A 85 -3.95 -10.71 -25.15
CA GLU A 85 -2.58 -11.09 -24.84
C GLU A 85 -1.71 -9.84 -24.65
N VAL A 86 -1.16 -9.69 -23.44
CA VAL A 86 -0.26 -8.59 -23.10
C VAL A 86 1.17 -8.96 -23.47
N PRO A 87 1.93 -8.07 -24.15
CA PRO A 87 3.33 -8.31 -24.47
C PRO A 87 4.17 -8.66 -23.23
N GLU A 88 5.09 -9.60 -23.39
CA GLU A 88 5.97 -10.08 -22.30
C GLU A 88 6.71 -8.92 -21.62
N ARG A 89 7.31 -8.01 -22.41
CA ARG A 89 7.97 -6.80 -21.90
C ARG A 89 7.04 -5.98 -20.99
N ALA A 90 5.77 -5.84 -21.35
CA ALA A 90 4.82 -5.08 -20.53
C ALA A 90 4.50 -5.77 -19.20
N LYS A 91 4.50 -7.12 -19.14
CA LYS A 91 4.35 -7.86 -17.87
C LYS A 91 5.50 -7.58 -16.91
N TYR A 92 6.74 -7.56 -17.40
CA TYR A 92 7.91 -7.20 -16.61
C TYR A 92 7.90 -5.73 -16.16
N LEU A 93 7.52 -4.82 -17.06
CA LEU A 93 7.40 -3.39 -16.71
C LEU A 93 6.36 -3.18 -15.61
N ARG A 94 5.21 -3.88 -15.67
CA ARG A 94 4.20 -3.87 -14.60
C ARG A 94 4.82 -4.23 -13.25
N CYS A 95 5.57 -5.33 -13.16
CA CYS A 95 6.24 -5.72 -11.92
C CYS A 95 7.21 -4.63 -11.42
N VAL A 96 8.04 -4.05 -12.29
CA VAL A 96 8.96 -2.96 -11.89
C VAL A 96 8.20 -1.76 -11.32
N TYR A 97 7.16 -1.29 -12.01
CA TYR A 97 6.36 -0.16 -11.52
C TYR A 97 5.65 -0.48 -10.20
N MET A 98 5.07 -1.67 -10.06
CA MET A 98 4.35 -2.07 -8.84
C MET A 98 5.29 -2.27 -7.65
N GLU A 99 6.51 -2.74 -7.86
CA GLU A 99 7.47 -2.87 -6.75
C GLU A 99 8.06 -1.52 -6.32
N LEU A 100 8.22 -0.56 -7.25
CA LEU A 100 8.54 0.83 -6.88
C LEU A 100 7.40 1.48 -6.08
N GLU A 101 6.14 1.28 -6.48
CA GLU A 101 4.98 1.74 -5.73
C GLU A 101 4.87 1.04 -4.36
N ARG A 102 5.13 -0.27 -4.29
CA ARG A 102 5.11 -1.02 -3.03
C ARG A 102 6.12 -0.47 -2.04
N LEU A 103 7.34 -0.19 -2.50
CA LEU A 103 8.37 0.43 -1.66
C LEU A 103 7.92 1.80 -1.14
N HIS A 104 7.31 2.61 -2.01
CA HIS A 104 6.74 3.90 -1.65
C HIS A 104 5.62 3.80 -0.59
N SER A 105 4.72 2.83 -0.78
CA SER A 105 3.62 2.56 0.14
C SER A 105 4.15 2.12 1.50
N HIS A 106 5.13 1.20 1.55
CA HIS A 106 5.72 0.74 2.80
C HIS A 106 6.48 1.84 3.54
N TYR A 107 7.27 2.67 2.85
CA TYR A 107 7.93 3.82 3.49
C TYR A 107 6.92 4.81 4.07
N LEU A 108 5.80 5.05 3.38
CA LEU A 108 4.74 5.88 3.93
C LEU A 108 4.16 5.27 5.21
N TRP A 109 3.86 3.97 5.20
CA TRP A 109 3.33 3.27 6.38
C TRP A 109 4.29 3.29 7.56
N PHE A 110 5.59 3.11 7.34
CA PHE A 110 6.60 3.25 8.39
C PHE A 110 6.72 4.69 8.90
N GLY A 111 6.58 5.69 8.02
CA GLY A 111 6.49 7.09 8.43
C GLY A 111 5.26 7.34 9.33
N ILE A 112 4.07 6.91 8.90
CA ILE A 112 2.83 7.05 9.68
C ILE A 112 2.94 6.31 11.02
N LEU A 113 3.56 5.13 11.05
CA LEU A 113 3.84 4.42 12.29
C LEU A 113 4.76 5.23 13.20
N ALA A 114 5.87 5.77 12.68
CA ALA A 114 6.76 6.63 13.45
C ALA A 114 6.02 7.82 14.07
N HIS A 115 5.16 8.48 13.29
CA HIS A 115 4.33 9.58 13.78
C HIS A 115 3.38 9.13 14.90
N SER A 116 2.70 8.01 14.72
CA SER A 116 1.76 7.44 15.69
C SER A 116 2.44 7.00 16.98
N LEU A 117 3.72 6.59 16.89
CA LEU A 117 4.56 6.23 18.04
C LEU A 117 5.27 7.44 18.66
N HIS A 118 5.03 8.66 18.18
CA HIS A 118 5.71 9.89 18.60
C HIS A 118 7.24 9.88 18.39
N GLU A 119 7.74 9.12 17.41
CA GLU A 119 9.15 9.07 17.00
C GLU A 119 9.40 10.13 15.92
N HIS A 120 9.45 11.40 16.33
CA HIS A 120 9.45 12.54 15.39
C HIS A 120 10.66 12.57 14.44
N GLU A 121 11.87 12.27 14.94
CA GLU A 121 13.08 12.23 14.11
C GLU A 121 13.02 11.13 13.05
N ALA A 122 12.53 9.94 13.43
CA ALA A 122 12.33 8.83 12.50
C ALA A 122 11.30 9.20 11.43
N PHE A 123 10.18 9.84 11.82
CA PHE A 123 9.19 10.34 10.88
C PHE A 123 9.81 11.28 9.84
N LEU A 124 10.53 12.32 10.29
CA LEU A 124 11.15 13.30 9.39
C LEU A 124 12.17 12.64 8.44
N LYS A 125 12.99 11.73 8.96
CA LYS A 125 13.99 11.00 8.16
C LYS A 125 13.33 10.11 7.11
N ILE A 126 12.35 9.30 7.51
CA ILE A 126 11.66 8.38 6.59
C ILE A 126 10.91 9.16 5.51
N MET A 127 10.14 10.17 5.90
CA MET A 127 9.37 10.97 4.94
C MET A 127 10.27 11.79 4.02
N GLY A 128 11.35 12.37 4.54
CA GLY A 128 12.31 13.13 3.75
C GLY A 128 13.08 12.28 2.74
N GLU A 129 13.61 11.12 3.16
CA GLU A 129 14.36 10.25 2.25
C GLU A 129 13.45 9.53 1.24
N ARG A 130 12.18 9.28 1.59
CA ARG A 130 11.16 8.74 0.68
C ARG A 130 10.92 9.64 -0.54
N GLU A 131 11.18 10.95 -0.46
CA GLU A 131 10.99 11.86 -1.61
C GLU A 131 11.81 11.45 -2.83
N LYS A 132 13.00 10.85 -2.65
CA LYS A 132 13.81 10.34 -3.77
C LYS A 132 13.05 9.31 -4.62
N LEU A 133 12.23 8.47 -3.97
CA LEU A 133 11.40 7.49 -4.66
C LEU A 133 10.21 8.14 -5.37
N GLN A 134 9.66 9.19 -4.77
CA GLN A 134 8.59 9.98 -5.39
C GLN A 134 9.06 10.73 -6.62
N ASP A 135 10.25 11.34 -6.56
CA ASP A 135 10.88 12.01 -7.69
C ASP A 135 11.21 11.01 -8.80
N LEU A 136 11.63 9.79 -8.45
CA LEU A 136 11.81 8.71 -9.42
C LEU A 136 10.49 8.33 -10.10
N LEU A 137 9.41 8.14 -9.34
CA LEU A 137 8.09 7.81 -9.89
C LEU A 137 7.57 8.92 -10.82
N GLU A 138 7.78 10.19 -10.46
CA GLU A 138 7.48 11.33 -11.31
C GLU A 138 8.32 11.33 -12.59
N TYR A 139 9.63 11.12 -12.49
CA TYR A 139 10.51 11.02 -13.66
C TYR A 139 10.08 9.91 -14.62
N LEU A 140 9.60 8.78 -14.09
CA LEU A 140 9.19 7.64 -14.91
C LEU A 140 7.80 7.80 -15.54
N THR A 141 6.87 8.46 -14.83
CA THR A 141 5.43 8.43 -15.15
C THR A 141 4.79 9.80 -15.36
N GLY A 142 5.47 10.88 -14.98
CA GLY A 142 4.96 12.25 -14.99
C GLY A 142 4.08 12.62 -13.79
N ASN A 143 3.94 11.74 -12.78
CA ASN A 143 3.22 12.02 -11.54
C ASN A 143 3.82 11.23 -10.37
N ARG A 144 3.62 11.70 -9.14
CA ARG A 144 4.16 11.09 -7.91
C ARG A 144 3.24 10.04 -7.28
N MET A 145 1.94 10.11 -7.57
CA MET A 145 0.91 9.23 -6.99
C MET A 145 0.00 8.61 -8.05
N ASN A 146 -0.55 9.42 -8.95
CA ASN A 146 -1.50 8.98 -9.98
C ASN A 146 -0.78 8.86 -11.33
N TYR A 147 -0.10 7.73 -11.53
CA TYR A 147 0.84 7.47 -12.63
C TYR A 147 0.18 7.26 -14.00
N LEU A 148 -1.04 6.72 -13.97
CA LEU A 148 -1.84 6.09 -15.03
C LEU A 148 -1.00 5.15 -15.91
N ILE A 149 -0.02 4.47 -15.31
CA ILE A 149 1.01 3.74 -16.06
C ILE A 149 0.48 2.44 -16.67
N ASN A 150 -0.41 1.74 -15.96
CA ASN A 150 -1.08 0.56 -16.48
C ASN A 150 -2.19 0.98 -17.44
N THR A 151 -2.34 0.23 -18.53
CA THR A 151 -3.45 0.36 -19.46
C THR A 151 -3.91 -1.03 -19.87
N ILE A 152 -5.12 -1.12 -20.41
CA ILE A 152 -5.61 -2.34 -21.06
C ILE A 152 -4.70 -2.62 -22.25
N GLY A 153 -4.10 -3.81 -22.28
CA GLY A 153 -3.11 -4.25 -23.27
C GLY A 153 -1.65 -4.06 -22.86
N GLY A 154 -1.33 -3.52 -21.67
CA GLY A 154 0.05 -3.40 -21.20
C GLY A 154 0.32 -2.16 -20.32
N VAL A 155 1.32 -1.36 -20.72
CA VAL A 155 1.76 -0.15 -20.01
C VAL A 155 1.87 1.03 -20.98
N ARG A 156 1.67 2.26 -20.49
CA ARG A 156 1.69 3.48 -21.33
C ARG A 156 3.08 3.98 -21.67
N ARG A 157 4.07 3.71 -20.82
CA ARG A 157 5.43 4.19 -20.97
C ARG A 157 6.41 3.05 -20.75
N ASP A 158 7.44 3.05 -21.58
CA ASP A 158 8.54 2.11 -21.47
C ASP A 158 9.65 2.65 -20.53
N ILE A 159 10.47 1.73 -20.02
CA ILE A 159 11.69 1.98 -19.27
C ILE A 159 12.87 1.76 -20.23
N THR A 160 13.48 2.87 -20.67
CA THR A 160 14.70 2.87 -21.47
C THR A 160 15.91 2.43 -20.63
N PRO A 161 17.04 2.06 -21.25
CA PRO A 161 18.27 1.73 -20.51
C PRO A 161 18.73 2.84 -19.55
N GLU A 162 18.56 4.11 -19.95
CA GLU A 162 18.84 5.28 -19.11
C GLU A 162 17.93 5.33 -17.88
N LYS A 163 16.61 5.17 -18.07
CA LYS A 163 15.66 5.09 -16.95
C LYS A 163 15.97 3.92 -16.02
N ALA A 164 16.34 2.77 -16.58
CA ALA A 164 16.74 1.61 -15.79
C ALA A 164 18.02 1.87 -14.97
N ALA A 165 19.00 2.60 -15.53
CA ALA A 165 20.18 3.03 -14.78
C ALA A 165 19.81 3.95 -13.62
N LYS A 166 18.91 4.93 -13.86
CA LYS A 166 18.43 5.85 -12.82
C LYS A 166 17.65 5.14 -11.70
N ILE A 167 16.81 4.16 -12.04
CA ILE A 167 16.12 3.32 -11.05
C ILE A 167 17.15 2.63 -10.13
N ARG A 168 18.17 1.98 -10.69
CA ARG A 168 19.20 1.29 -9.88
C ARG A 168 20.00 2.25 -9.01
N GLU A 169 20.30 3.44 -9.51
CA GLU A 169 20.97 4.50 -8.73
C GLU A 169 20.15 4.90 -7.51
N VAL A 170 18.88 5.28 -7.72
CA VAL A 170 17.99 5.70 -6.62
C VAL A 170 17.74 4.56 -5.62
N LEU A 171 17.61 3.31 -6.08
CA LEU A 171 17.47 2.16 -5.18
C LEU A 171 18.71 1.95 -4.30
N ARG A 172 19.92 2.20 -4.81
CA ARG A 172 21.14 2.18 -3.98
C ARG A 172 21.13 3.31 -2.94
N GLU A 173 20.64 4.49 -3.31
CA GLU A 173 20.53 5.61 -2.37
C GLU A 173 19.45 5.42 -1.30
N LEU A 174 18.43 4.61 -1.58
CA LEU A 174 17.35 4.27 -0.64
C LEU A 174 17.71 3.11 0.28
N LYS A 175 18.74 2.32 -0.03
CA LYS A 175 19.16 1.18 0.78
C LYS A 175 19.48 1.56 2.24
N PRO A 176 20.23 2.66 2.52
CA PRO A 176 20.45 3.12 3.90
C PRO A 176 19.15 3.45 4.65
N LEU A 177 18.12 3.95 3.95
CA LEU A 177 16.81 4.18 4.56
C LEU A 177 16.15 2.87 4.98
N SER A 178 16.17 1.86 4.10
CA SER A 178 15.66 0.52 4.44
C SER A 178 16.38 -0.06 5.65
N ASP A 179 17.71 0.04 5.69
CA ASP A 179 18.52 -0.49 6.80
C ASP A 179 18.21 0.25 8.12
N TYR A 180 18.04 1.57 8.05
CA TYR A 180 17.59 2.37 9.19
C TYR A 180 16.21 1.92 9.71
N ILE A 181 15.22 1.75 8.82
CA ILE A 181 13.88 1.29 9.20
C ILE A 181 13.95 -0.10 9.85
N MET A 182 14.75 -1.01 9.29
CA MET A 182 14.94 -2.34 9.88
C MET A 182 15.51 -2.26 11.30
N SER A 183 16.49 -1.38 11.56
CA SER A 183 17.04 -1.19 12.91
C SER A 183 16.01 -0.68 13.93
N LEU A 184 14.97 0.01 13.48
CA LEU A 184 13.86 0.45 14.35
C LEU A 184 12.93 -0.73 14.71
N LEU A 185 12.89 -1.75 13.86
CA LEU A 185 12.05 -2.95 13.98
C LEU A 185 12.79 -4.15 14.61
N ASP A 186 14.09 -4.05 14.85
CA ASP A 186 14.85 -5.06 15.58
C ASP A 186 14.22 -5.35 16.96
N ASP A 187 14.57 -6.48 17.57
CA ASP A 187 14.01 -6.92 18.86
C ASP A 187 14.08 -5.86 19.97
N ASN A 188 15.13 -5.02 19.93
CA ASN A 188 15.36 -3.92 20.85
C ASN A 188 15.13 -2.52 20.25
N GLY A 189 14.63 -2.47 19.02
CA GLY A 189 14.36 -1.25 18.26
C GLY A 189 13.24 -0.40 18.88
N ALA A 190 13.23 0.89 18.52
CA ALA A 190 12.28 1.85 19.09
C ALA A 190 10.82 1.52 18.76
N PHE A 191 10.55 0.99 17.56
CA PHE A 191 9.18 0.62 17.18
C PHE A 191 8.74 -0.64 17.92
N THR A 192 9.59 -1.67 17.94
CA THR A 192 9.28 -2.96 18.58
C THR A 192 8.92 -2.81 20.05
N LYS A 193 9.64 -1.95 20.79
CA LYS A 193 9.34 -1.66 22.20
C LYS A 193 7.93 -1.13 22.45
N LYS A 194 7.32 -0.46 21.45
CA LYS A 194 6.00 0.16 21.56
C LYS A 194 4.89 -0.67 20.92
N THR A 195 5.21 -1.57 19.99
CA THR A 195 4.22 -2.33 19.21
C THR A 195 4.13 -3.81 19.61
N LYS A 196 5.16 -4.37 20.27
CA LYS A 196 5.18 -5.79 20.64
C LYS A 196 4.02 -6.12 21.58
N GLY A 197 3.22 -7.11 21.18
CA GLY A 197 2.06 -7.57 21.94
C GLY A 197 0.80 -6.70 21.78
N VAL A 198 0.83 -5.67 20.94
CA VAL A 198 -0.33 -4.81 20.65
C VAL A 198 -1.05 -5.31 19.39
N GLY A 199 -2.38 -5.34 19.41
CA GLY A 199 -3.18 -5.69 18.23
C GLY A 199 -2.99 -7.13 17.73
N VAL A 200 -2.68 -8.06 18.64
CA VAL A 200 -2.45 -9.48 18.29
C VAL A 200 -3.73 -10.07 17.69
N LEU A 201 -3.64 -10.53 16.44
CA LEU A 201 -4.71 -11.22 15.73
C LEU A 201 -4.40 -12.73 15.72
N PRO A 202 -5.16 -13.56 16.45
CA PRO A 202 -4.98 -15.02 16.42
C PRO A 202 -5.20 -15.59 15.01
N LYS A 203 -4.48 -16.66 14.69
CA LYS A 203 -4.50 -17.31 13.37
C LYS A 203 -5.90 -17.72 12.91
N ASP A 204 -6.69 -18.34 13.79
CA ASP A 204 -8.07 -18.73 13.54
C ASP A 204 -8.95 -17.51 13.25
N LYS A 205 -8.79 -16.43 14.01
CA LYS A 205 -9.52 -15.18 13.78
C LYS A 205 -9.11 -14.45 12.52
N ALA A 206 -7.83 -14.48 12.15
CA ALA A 206 -7.37 -13.93 10.88
C ALA A 206 -8.08 -14.60 9.69
N LEU A 207 -8.29 -15.92 9.76
CA LEU A 207 -9.02 -16.68 8.75
C LEU A 207 -10.52 -16.38 8.78
N ASP A 208 -11.14 -16.42 9.96
CA ASP A 208 -12.58 -16.14 10.14
C ASP A 208 -12.96 -14.74 9.59
N LEU A 209 -12.08 -13.75 9.77
CA LEU A 209 -12.28 -12.37 9.33
C LEU A 209 -11.87 -12.13 7.87
N GLY A 210 -11.30 -13.11 7.18
CA GLY A 210 -10.83 -12.96 5.81
C GLY A 210 -9.66 -11.98 5.67
N ALA A 211 -8.76 -11.92 6.65
CA ALA A 211 -7.58 -11.07 6.61
C ALA A 211 -6.68 -11.43 5.41
N VAL A 212 -6.00 -10.45 4.83
CA VAL A 212 -5.09 -10.64 3.68
C VAL A 212 -3.79 -9.85 3.86
N GLY A 213 -2.79 -10.17 3.03
CA GLY A 213 -1.54 -9.40 2.97
C GLY A 213 -0.76 -9.41 4.29
N PRO A 214 -0.14 -8.28 4.68
CA PRO A 214 0.69 -8.22 5.89
C PRO A 214 -0.04 -8.64 7.18
N THR A 215 -1.34 -8.36 7.30
CA THR A 215 -2.14 -8.71 8.49
C THR A 215 -2.29 -10.23 8.63
N LEU A 216 -2.54 -10.93 7.52
CA LEU A 216 -2.63 -12.39 7.51
C LEU A 216 -1.26 -13.04 7.79
N ARG A 217 -0.21 -12.53 7.13
CA ARG A 217 1.16 -13.04 7.31
C ARG A 217 1.68 -12.81 8.73
N GLY A 218 1.40 -11.65 9.33
CA GLY A 218 1.74 -11.36 10.72
C GLY A 218 1.07 -12.30 11.73
N SER A 219 -0.03 -12.95 11.33
CA SER A 219 -0.73 -13.97 12.13
C SER A 219 -0.17 -15.40 11.92
N GLY A 220 0.95 -15.55 11.20
CA GLY A 220 1.64 -16.83 10.99
C GLY A 220 1.09 -17.68 9.85
N ILE A 221 0.37 -17.07 8.90
CA ILE A 221 -0.10 -17.74 7.67
C ILE A 221 0.73 -17.27 6.49
N ALA A 222 1.53 -18.17 5.92
CA ALA A 222 2.25 -17.90 4.69
C ALA A 222 1.27 -17.85 3.52
N SER A 223 0.96 -16.64 3.05
CA SER A 223 0.19 -16.42 1.83
C SER A 223 0.57 -15.08 1.19
N ASP A 224 0.77 -15.13 -0.13
CA ASP A 224 0.97 -13.96 -0.98
C ASP A 224 0.56 -14.31 -2.40
N VAL A 225 -0.42 -13.59 -2.93
CA VAL A 225 -0.98 -13.85 -4.27
C VAL A 225 0.09 -13.84 -5.37
N ARG A 226 1.20 -13.11 -5.20
CA ARG A 226 2.29 -13.08 -6.21
C ARG A 226 3.03 -14.41 -6.32
N LYS A 227 2.95 -15.28 -5.31
CA LYS A 227 3.50 -16.64 -5.30
C LYS A 227 2.39 -17.69 -5.48
N ASP A 228 1.27 -17.52 -4.78
CA ASP A 228 0.20 -18.51 -4.72
C ASP A 228 -0.63 -18.57 -6.03
N ASP A 229 -0.85 -17.42 -6.67
CA ASP A 229 -1.55 -17.28 -7.96
C ASP A 229 -0.88 -16.16 -8.80
N PRO A 230 0.32 -16.45 -9.35
CA PRO A 230 1.18 -15.42 -9.91
C PRO A 230 0.56 -14.73 -11.12
N TYR A 231 0.72 -13.41 -11.15
CA TYR A 231 0.22 -12.54 -12.22
C TYR A 231 1.32 -11.65 -12.78
N ALA A 232 1.03 -10.95 -13.89
CA ALA A 232 2.04 -10.20 -14.65
C ALA A 232 3.28 -11.08 -14.94
N ALA A 233 4.47 -10.70 -14.46
CA ALA A 233 5.69 -11.50 -14.57
C ALA A 233 6.13 -12.11 -13.22
N TYR A 234 5.35 -12.02 -12.14
CA TYR A 234 5.77 -12.48 -10.80
C TYR A 234 6.10 -13.97 -10.72
N GLY A 235 5.51 -14.81 -11.58
CA GLY A 235 5.82 -16.25 -11.66
C GLY A 235 7.20 -16.55 -12.24
N GLU A 236 7.86 -15.57 -12.86
CA GLU A 236 9.19 -15.68 -13.45
C GLU A 236 10.27 -15.00 -12.57
N LEU A 237 9.87 -14.35 -11.48
CA LEU A 237 10.75 -13.61 -10.58
C LEU A 237 11.07 -14.41 -9.32
N ASP A 238 12.32 -14.37 -8.92
CA ASP A 238 12.76 -14.95 -7.65
C ASP A 238 12.68 -13.93 -6.52
N PHE A 239 12.01 -14.30 -5.44
CA PHE A 239 11.82 -13.48 -4.23
C PHE A 239 11.24 -14.32 -3.08
N GLU A 240 11.43 -13.84 -1.85
CA GLU A 240 10.85 -14.41 -0.63
C GLU A 240 9.72 -13.53 -0.10
N VAL A 241 8.84 -14.13 0.71
CA VAL A 241 7.64 -13.52 1.28
C VAL A 241 7.69 -13.58 2.79
#